data_AF-A0A445MTS3-F1
#
_entry.id   AF-A0A445MTS3-F1
#
_cell.length_a   1.000
_cell.length_b   1.000
_cell.length_c   1.000
_cell.angle_alpha   90.00
_cell.angle_beta   90.00
_cell.angle_gamma   90.00
#
_symmetry.space_group_name_H-M   'P 1'
#
loop_
_entity.id
_entity.type
_entity.pdbx_description
1 polymer ?
#
loop_
_entity_poly.entity_id
_entity_poly.type
_entity_poly.pdbx_seq_one_letter_code
_entity_poly.pdbx_strand_id
1 'polypeptide(L)'
;MAYDSSKDQILHTWENDKTGLNISICRYGDGEAKLQIGPRTYTKKDGSKSATKAGRLSIDDVTWLNDIIEQVIEKMNEYFLEEGAG
;
A
#
# COMPACT_ATOMS: atom_id res chain seq x y z
N MET A 1 -15.62 9.74 -14.59
CA MET A 1 -16.57 9.29 -13.54
C MET A 1 -16.14 9.91 -12.22
N ALA A 2 -17.08 10.19 -11.31
CA ALA A 2 -16.73 10.60 -9.95
C ALA A 2 -16.12 9.42 -9.19
N TYR A 3 -15.19 9.71 -8.28
CA TYR A 3 -14.66 8.71 -7.35
C TYR A 3 -15.77 8.23 -6.41
N ASP A 4 -15.85 6.91 -6.22
CA ASP A 4 -16.75 6.25 -5.29
C ASP A 4 -15.91 5.46 -4.27
N SER A 5 -15.83 5.98 -3.05
CA SER A 5 -15.06 5.37 -1.96
C SER A 5 -15.52 3.96 -1.61
N SER A 6 -16.77 3.59 -1.91
CA SER A 6 -17.26 2.23 -1.61
C SER A 6 -16.65 1.17 -2.52
N LYS A 7 -16.08 1.59 -3.66
CA LYS A 7 -15.42 0.72 -4.63
C LYS A 7 -13.92 0.61 -4.38
N ASP A 8 -13.36 1.44 -3.50
CA ASP A 8 -11.93 1.49 -3.24
C ASP A 8 -11.59 0.53 -2.09
N GLN A 9 -10.82 -0.51 -2.41
CA GLN A 9 -10.52 -1.61 -1.50
C GLN A 9 -9.01 -1.71 -1.29
N ILE A 10 -8.59 -1.83 -0.03
CA ILE A 10 -7.22 -2.20 0.34
C ILE A 10 -7.20 -3.71 0.53
N LEU A 11 -6.43 -4.41 -0.30
CA LEU A 11 -6.31 -5.87 -0.29
C LEU A 11 -5.22 -6.35 0.68
N HIS A 12 -4.09 -5.63 0.70
CA HIS A 12 -2.95 -5.96 1.57
C HIS A 12 -2.14 -4.70 1.90
N THR A 13 -1.49 -4.67 3.05
CA THR A 13 -0.62 -3.55 3.48
C THR A 13 0.60 -4.04 4.25
N TRP A 14 1.76 -3.49 3.91
CA TRP A 14 2.99 -3.52 4.69
C TRP A 14 3.28 -2.12 5.24
N GLU A 15 3.68 -2.02 6.51
CA GLU A 15 4.11 -0.76 7.13
C GLU A 15 5.61 -0.85 7.49
N ASN A 16 6.37 0.19 7.16
CA ASN A 16 7.74 0.34 7.62
C ASN A 16 7.72 0.90 9.05
N ASP A 17 8.04 0.07 10.04
CA ASP A 17 8.01 0.45 11.46
C ASP A 17 8.91 1.66 11.80
N LYS A 18 9.97 1.90 11.00
CA LYS A 18 10.91 3.00 11.22
C LYS A 18 10.40 4.32 10.65
N THR A 19 9.90 4.30 9.41
CA THR A 19 9.58 5.51 8.66
C THR A 19 8.08 5.78 8.54
N GLY A 20 7.26 4.82 8.97
CA GLY A 20 5.81 4.81 8.83
C GLY A 20 5.31 4.67 7.39
N LEU A 21 6.20 4.45 6.40
CA LEU A 21 5.78 4.31 5.00
C LEU A 21 4.91 3.06 4.85
N ASN A 22 3.74 3.22 4.26
CA ASN A 22 2.89 2.09 3.88
C ASN A 22 3.12 1.73 2.42
N ILE A 23 3.11 0.44 2.13
CA ILE A 23 2.98 -0.12 0.79
C ILE A 23 1.71 -0.94 0.81
N SER A 24 0.79 -0.69 -0.10
CA SER A 24 -0.49 -1.38 -0.13
C SER A 24 -0.82 -1.87 -1.53
N ILE A 25 -1.53 -2.98 -1.63
CA ILE A 25 -2.18 -3.39 -2.87
C ILE A 25 -3.65 -2.96 -2.75
N CYS A 26 -4.11 -2.16 -3.70
CA CYS A 26 -5.46 -1.62 -3.73
C CYS A 26 -6.18 -2.01 -5.02
N ARG A 27 -7.51 -2.13 -4.96
CA ARG A 27 -8.37 -2.40 -6.12
C ARG A 27 -9.53 -1.42 -6.13
N TYR A 28 -9.87 -0.90 -7.30
CA TYR A 28 -11.03 -0.06 -7.48
C TYR A 28 -12.10 -0.78 -8.32
N GLY A 29 -13.22 -1.13 -7.70
CA GLY A 29 -14.28 -1.95 -8.31
C GLY A 29 -13.74 -3.30 -8.79
N ASP A 30 -14.18 -3.72 -9.98
CA ASP A 30 -13.71 -4.95 -10.64
C ASP A 30 -12.45 -4.72 -11.50
N GLY A 31 -11.70 -3.66 -11.21
CA GLY A 31 -10.45 -3.37 -11.89
C GLY A 31 -9.29 -4.23 -11.39
N GLU A 32 -8.14 -4.07 -12.04
CA GLU A 32 -6.88 -4.73 -11.66
C GLU A 32 -6.36 -4.24 -10.29
N ALA A 33 -5.85 -5.17 -9.47
CA ALA A 33 -5.09 -4.87 -8.27
C ALA A 33 -3.78 -4.11 -8.57
N LYS A 34 -3.54 -3.00 -7.86
CA LYS A 34 -2.41 -2.10 -8.11
C LYS A 34 -1.64 -1.76 -6.84
N LEU A 35 -0.34 -1.55 -6.99
CA LEU A 35 0.52 -1.08 -5.92
C LEU A 35 0.30 0.41 -5.63
N GLN A 36 0.08 0.73 -4.36
CA GLN A 36 0.09 2.06 -3.81
C GLN A 36 1.31 2.25 -2.91
N ILE A 37 2.04 3.35 -3.12
CA ILE A 37 3.14 3.78 -2.25
C ILE A 37 2.66 4.95 -1.40
N GLY A 38 2.54 4.71 -0.09
CA GLY A 38 1.95 5.62 0.87
C GLY A 38 0.56 5.18 1.34
N PRO A 39 0.00 5.85 2.37
CA PRO A 39 0.51 7.05 3.05
C PRO A 39 1.67 6.77 4.03
N ARG A 40 2.13 7.78 4.76
CA ARG A 40 2.98 7.61 5.95
C ARG A 40 2.15 7.70 7.21
N THR A 41 2.18 6.65 8.02
CA THR A 41 1.58 6.60 9.36
C THR A 41 2.53 7.23 10.37
N TYR A 42 2.00 7.94 11.35
CA TYR A 42 2.76 8.43 12.50
C TYR A 42 1.87 8.46 13.75
N THR A 43 2.52 8.41 14.92
CA THR A 43 1.84 8.52 16.21
C THR A 43 1.89 9.98 16.69
N LYS A 44 0.73 10.54 17.03
CA LYS A 44 0.61 11.89 17.60
C LYS A 44 1.02 11.89 19.08
N LYS A 45 1.19 13.09 19.65
CA LYS A 45 1.54 13.27 21.09
C LYS A 45 0.52 12.64 22.05
N ASP A 46 -0.74 12.53 21.63
CA ASP A 46 -1.82 11.91 22.39
C ASP A 46 -1.89 10.38 22.23
N GLY A 47 -0.94 9.78 21.51
CA GLY A 47 -0.89 8.33 21.24
C GLY A 47 -1.76 7.87 20.07
N SER A 48 -2.61 8.73 19.50
CA SER A 48 -3.43 8.36 18.35
C SER A 48 -2.60 8.25 17.06
N LYS A 49 -2.96 7.32 16.19
CA LYS A 49 -2.35 7.16 14.87
C LYS A 49 -2.96 8.14 13.87
N SER A 50 -2.14 8.66 12.96
CA SER A 50 -2.57 9.53 11.87
C SER A 50 -1.70 9.30 10.64
N ALA A 51 -2.12 9.83 9.49
CA ALA A 51 -1.44 9.57 8.23
C ALA A 51 -1.30 10.85 7.40
N THR A 52 -0.22 10.91 6.62
CA THR A 52 0.04 11.97 5.64
C THR A 52 0.48 11.37 4.31
N LYS A 53 0.51 12.16 3.22
CA LYS A 53 1.03 11.70 1.93
C LYS A 53 2.48 11.22 2.09
N ALA A 54 2.87 10.17 1.38
CA ALA A 54 4.24 9.63 1.46
C ALA A 54 5.32 10.65 1.06
N GLY A 55 5.04 11.45 0.03
CA GLY A 55 5.95 12.48 -0.48
C GLY A 55 7.18 11.88 -1.15
N ARG A 56 8.35 12.45 -0.86
CA ARG A 56 9.65 11.93 -1.33
C ARG A 56 10.09 10.76 -0.44
N LEU A 57 10.74 9.76 -1.03
CA LEU A 57 11.28 8.63 -0.29
C LEU A 57 12.72 8.92 0.15
N SER A 58 13.04 8.57 1.40
CA SER A 58 14.38 8.60 1.95
C SER A 58 15.14 7.32 1.58
N ILE A 59 16.46 7.25 1.86
CA ILE A 59 17.24 6.03 1.63
C ILE A 59 16.71 4.85 2.46
N ASP A 60 16.27 5.10 3.70
CA ASP A 60 15.68 4.06 4.56
C ASP A 60 14.42 3.45 3.92
N ASP A 61 13.60 4.28 3.26
CA ASP A 61 12.41 3.80 2.57
C ASP A 61 12.75 2.99 1.34
N VAL A 62 13.73 3.44 0.55
CA VAL A 62 14.13 2.75 -0.68
C VAL A 62 14.80 1.42 -0.36
N THR A 63 15.66 1.37 0.66
CA THR A 63 16.26 0.11 1.13
C THR A 63 15.19 -0.85 1.62
N TRP A 64 14.26 -0.39 2.46
CA TRP A 64 13.17 -1.25 2.92
C TRP A 64 12.26 -1.72 1.78
N LEU A 65 11.93 -0.83 0.83
CA LEU A 65 11.15 -1.22 -0.35
C LEU A 65 11.87 -2.31 -1.13
N ASN A 66 13.19 -2.19 -1.34
CA ASN A 66 14.00 -3.21 -1.98
C ASN A 66 13.95 -4.55 -1.21
N ASP A 67 13.94 -4.53 0.12
CA ASP A 67 13.88 -5.75 0.94
C ASP A 67 12.53 -6.47 0.85
N ILE A 68 11.43 -5.75 0.58
CA ILE A 68 10.09 -6.34 0.52
C ILE A 68 9.55 -6.51 -0.91
N ILE A 69 10.23 -5.97 -1.93
CA ILE A 69 9.64 -5.85 -3.28
C ILE A 69 9.29 -7.21 -3.90
N GLU A 70 10.09 -8.25 -3.64
CA GLU A 70 9.79 -9.59 -4.14
C GLU A 70 8.49 -10.14 -3.54
N GLN A 71 8.29 -9.97 -2.22
CA GLN A 71 7.04 -10.36 -1.54
C GLN A 71 5.84 -9.57 -2.06
N VAL A 72 6.03 -8.29 -2.36
CA VAL A 72 4.99 -7.45 -2.97
C VAL A 72 4.61 -7.99 -4.35
N ILE A 73 5.60 -8.33 -5.20
CA ILE A 73 5.38 -8.90 -6.53
C ILE A 73 4.64 -10.24 -6.43
N GLU A 74 5.04 -11.13 -5.52
CA GLU A 74 4.36 -12.40 -5.27
C GLU A 74 2.88 -12.18 -4.94
N LYS A 75 2.57 -11.26 -4.02
CA LYS A 75 1.18 -10.94 -3.66
C LYS A 75 0.39 -10.31 -4.80
N MET A 76 1.00 -9.45 -5.60
CA MET A 76 0.33 -8.91 -6.79
C MET A 76 -0.01 -10.02 -7.79
N ASN A 77 0.88 -10.98 -7.99
CA ASN A 77 0.64 -12.13 -8.87
C ASN A 77 -0.48 -13.04 -8.35
N GLU A 78 -0.57 -13.26 -7.04
CA GLU A 78 -1.70 -13.99 -6.43
C GLU A 78 -3.04 -13.33 -6.80
N TYR A 79 -3.17 -12.01 -6.59
CA TYR A 79 -4.40 -11.29 -6.93
C TYR A 79 -4.69 -11.27 -8.44
N PHE A 80 -3.66 -11.17 -9.28
CA PHE A 80 -3.81 -11.22 -10.73
C PHE A 80 -4.32 -12.60 -11.21
N LEU A 81 -3.82 -13.69 -10.63
CA LEU A 81 -4.25 -15.04 -10.99
C LEU A 81 -5.67 -15.35 -10.47
N GLU A 82 -6.04 -14.86 -9.28
CA GLU A 82 -7.42 -14.94 -8.78
C GLU A 82 -8.41 -14.20 -9.68
N GLU A 83 -8.01 -13.04 -10.24
CA GLU A 83 -8.81 -12.27 -11.19
C GLU A 83 -9.00 -13.02 -12.54
N GLY A 84 -7.98 -13.74 -13.00
CA GLY A 84 -8.02 -14.49 -14.27
C GLY A 84 -8.71 -15.86 -14.20
N ALA A 85 -9.05 -16.33 -13.00
CA ALA A 85 -9.73 -17.60 -12.76
C ALA A 85 -11.27 -17.48 -12.70
N GLY A 86 -11.80 -16.26 -12.81
CA GLY A 86 -13.23 -15.92 -12.72
C GLY A 86 -13.94 -15.72 -14.05
#